data_AF-A0A7C6JIK4-F1
#
_entry.id   AF-A0A7C6JIK4-F1
#
_cell.length_a   1.000
_cell.length_b   1.000
_cell.length_c   1.000
_cell.angle_alpha   90.00
_cell.angle_beta   90.00
_cell.angle_gamma   90.00
#
_symmetry.space_group_name_H-M   'P 1'
#
loop_
_entity.id
_entity.type
_entity.pdbx_description
1 polymer ?
#
loop_
_entity_poly.entity_id
_entity_poly.type
_entity_poly.pdbx_seq_one_letter_code
_entity_poly.pdbx_strand_id
1 'polypeptide(L)'
;RIQKYSDFERNLPVPSNLNMVGLKPLRGISLFTFDPNLVFLIIDSLFGGHGRYSTRIEGRDFTVTEQRIILRLLEHTLDCYCSSWEPVYKIEAEYIRSEMHTKFASISSGNELVVVTSFNIEFGAQGGNLNVCLPYSMIEPVRDLLIRPLQDTSGDAIDQRWTQQLTRQVRSAEVDLTADFVKIDTTVRQLLSLKVNDVLPIDMPEKIITHVDNVPIFEGTYGTFNSKYAVRVQKFLTTTEPDFHKAKLHDRSKQS
;
A
#
# COMPACT_ATOMS: atom_id res chain seq x y z
N ARG A 1 -5.98 -13.84 -13.66
CA ARG A 1 -7.31 -13.45 -14.19
C ARG A 1 -7.89 -12.31 -13.36
N ILE A 2 -8.60 -11.35 -13.96
CA ILE A 2 -9.34 -10.30 -13.23
C ILE A 2 -10.82 -10.71 -13.17
N GLN A 3 -11.44 -10.67 -11.99
CA GLN A 3 -12.86 -10.98 -11.80
C GLN A 3 -13.40 -10.29 -10.53
N LYS A 4 -14.72 -10.34 -10.30
CA LYS A 4 -15.30 -9.85 -9.04
C LYS A 4 -14.94 -10.79 -7.88
N TYR A 5 -14.72 -10.23 -6.70
CA TYR A 5 -14.41 -11.03 -5.51
C TYR A 5 -15.50 -12.07 -5.21
N SER A 6 -16.77 -11.69 -5.30
CA SER A 6 -17.88 -12.64 -5.06
C SER A 6 -17.94 -13.80 -6.07
N ASP A 7 -17.41 -13.63 -7.28
CA ASP A 7 -17.31 -14.72 -8.26
C ASP A 7 -16.13 -15.64 -7.97
N PHE A 8 -15.02 -15.09 -7.45
CA PHE A 8 -13.92 -15.91 -6.93
C PHE A 8 -14.38 -16.75 -5.73
N GLU A 9 -15.02 -16.10 -4.76
CA GLU A 9 -15.47 -16.72 -3.51
C GLU A 9 -16.41 -17.90 -3.76
N ARG A 10 -17.36 -17.75 -4.69
CA ARG A 10 -18.32 -18.80 -5.07
C ARG A 10 -17.70 -20.05 -5.68
N ASN A 11 -16.49 -19.94 -6.23
CA ASN A 11 -15.78 -21.05 -6.87
C ASN A 11 -14.80 -21.77 -5.93
N LEU A 12 -14.66 -21.30 -4.68
CA LEU A 12 -13.82 -21.97 -3.70
C LEU A 12 -14.50 -23.24 -3.18
N PRO A 13 -13.75 -24.34 -2.97
CA PRO A 13 -14.30 -25.53 -2.33
C PRO A 13 -14.74 -25.20 -0.90
N VAL A 14 -15.72 -25.94 -0.39
CA VAL A 14 -16.17 -25.79 1.00
C VAL A 14 -16.09 -27.17 1.67
N PRO A 15 -15.30 -27.32 2.75
CA PRO A 15 -14.40 -26.34 3.36
C PRO A 15 -13.14 -26.09 2.51
N SER A 16 -12.53 -24.92 2.66
CA SER A 16 -11.24 -24.57 2.04
C SER A 16 -10.30 -24.02 3.10
N ASN A 17 -9.00 -24.15 2.88
CA ASN A 17 -8.04 -23.42 3.68
C ASN A 17 -7.87 -22.00 3.11
N LEU A 18 -8.16 -20.98 3.92
CA LEU A 18 -8.21 -19.58 3.51
C LEU A 18 -7.25 -18.76 4.38
N ASN A 19 -6.11 -18.35 3.84
CA ASN A 19 -5.10 -17.61 4.60
C ASN A 19 -5.10 -16.13 4.21
N MET A 20 -5.37 -15.27 5.18
CA MET A 20 -5.35 -13.82 5.03
C MET A 20 -3.93 -13.31 5.30
N VAL A 21 -3.36 -12.59 4.33
CA VAL A 21 -1.97 -12.15 4.37
C VAL A 21 -1.89 -10.68 3.97
N GLY A 22 -1.21 -9.86 4.76
CA GLY A 22 -0.82 -8.50 4.37
C GLY A 22 0.45 -8.54 3.53
N LEU A 23 0.56 -7.72 2.49
CA LEU A 23 1.75 -7.64 1.63
C LEU A 23 2.31 -6.22 1.68
N LYS A 24 3.19 -5.91 2.64
CA LYS A 24 3.77 -4.56 2.77
C LYS A 24 4.72 -4.30 1.59
N PRO A 25 4.77 -3.06 1.06
CA PRO A 25 4.00 -1.87 1.45
C PRO A 25 2.64 -1.73 0.74
N LEU A 26 2.16 -2.75 0.00
CA LEU A 26 0.84 -2.73 -0.63
C LEU A 26 -0.26 -2.68 0.44
N ARG A 27 -1.16 -1.70 0.32
CA ARG A 27 -2.23 -1.50 1.31
C ARG A 27 -3.42 -2.40 0.99
N GLY A 28 -3.70 -3.33 1.88
CA GLY A 28 -4.84 -4.23 1.78
C GLY A 28 -4.52 -5.61 2.34
N ILE A 29 -5.48 -6.52 2.21
CA ILE A 29 -5.32 -7.92 2.60
C ILE A 29 -5.46 -8.78 1.35
N SER A 30 -4.52 -9.71 1.20
CA SER A 30 -4.55 -10.76 0.18
C SER A 30 -5.07 -12.07 0.75
N LEU A 31 -5.55 -12.95 -0.13
CA LEU A 31 -6.05 -14.26 0.23
C LEU A 31 -5.29 -15.36 -0.51
N PHE A 32 -4.66 -16.25 0.25
CA PHE A 32 -3.97 -17.44 -0.25
C PHE A 32 -4.80 -18.67 0.09
N THR A 33 -5.23 -19.42 -0.91
CA THR A 33 -6.06 -20.61 -0.73
C THR A 33 -5.39 -21.85 -1.28
N PHE A 34 -5.37 -22.91 -0.49
CA PHE A 34 -4.91 -24.22 -0.91
C PHE A 34 -6.12 -25.15 -1.08
N ASP A 35 -6.15 -25.86 -2.20
CA ASP A 35 -7.08 -26.97 -2.40
C ASP A 35 -6.89 -28.01 -1.28
N PRO A 36 -7.96 -28.45 -0.60
CA PRO A 36 -7.87 -29.49 0.41
C PRO A 36 -7.16 -30.75 -0.09
N ASN A 37 -7.33 -31.14 -1.37
CA ASN A 37 -6.62 -32.29 -1.95
C ASN A 37 -5.10 -32.13 -1.86
N LEU A 38 -4.60 -30.93 -2.22
CA LEU A 38 -3.18 -30.62 -2.16
C LEU A 38 -2.65 -30.66 -0.73
N VAL A 39 -3.41 -30.11 0.22
CA VAL A 39 -3.04 -30.11 1.64
C VAL A 39 -2.94 -31.54 2.17
N PHE A 40 -3.95 -32.38 1.93
CA PHE A 40 -3.93 -33.78 2.41
C PHE A 40 -2.83 -34.60 1.75
N LEU A 41 -2.55 -34.36 0.47
CA LEU A 41 -1.45 -34.99 -0.24
C LEU A 41 -0.09 -34.65 0.37
N ILE A 42 0.13 -33.38 0.74
CA ILE A 42 1.35 -32.93 1.41
C ILE A 42 1.46 -33.56 2.80
N ILE A 43 0.36 -33.60 3.56
CA ILE A 43 0.33 -34.25 4.88
C ILE A 43 0.69 -35.73 4.75
N ASP A 44 0.03 -36.48 3.85
CA ASP A 44 0.31 -37.91 3.62
C ASP A 44 1.79 -38.14 3.27
N SER A 45 2.32 -37.32 2.36
CA SER A 45 3.74 -37.36 1.95
C SER A 45 4.71 -37.13 3.13
N LEU A 46 4.42 -36.16 4.01
CA LEU A 46 5.23 -35.87 5.20
C LEU A 46 5.27 -37.03 6.21
N PHE A 47 4.21 -37.85 6.25
CA PHE A 47 4.13 -39.03 7.11
C PHE A 47 4.54 -40.33 6.40
N GLY A 48 5.14 -40.24 5.21
CA GLY A 48 5.67 -41.38 4.45
C GLY A 48 4.63 -42.14 3.62
N GLY A 49 3.46 -41.55 3.42
CA GLY A 49 2.44 -42.05 2.52
C GLY A 49 2.82 -41.91 1.06
N HIS A 50 2.21 -42.73 0.21
CA HIS A 50 2.46 -42.74 -1.25
C HIS A 50 1.40 -41.96 -2.04
N GLY A 51 0.57 -41.16 -1.38
CA GLY A 51 -0.58 -40.46 -1.99
C GLY A 51 -1.66 -41.41 -2.51
N ARG A 52 -1.50 -42.74 -2.41
CA ARG A 52 -2.39 -43.72 -3.07
C ARG A 52 -3.83 -43.72 -2.52
N TYR A 53 -4.03 -43.15 -1.34
CA TYR A 53 -5.33 -43.00 -0.74
C TYR A 53 -5.80 -41.58 -0.97
N SER A 54 -6.72 -41.41 -1.92
CA SER A 54 -7.63 -40.25 -1.89
C SER A 54 -8.49 -40.43 -0.65
N THR A 55 -8.00 -39.98 0.51
CA THR A 55 -8.82 -39.85 1.70
C THR A 55 -10.05 -39.08 1.25
N ARG A 56 -11.23 -39.69 1.30
CA ARG A 56 -12.47 -38.97 0.98
C ARG A 56 -12.45 -37.71 1.83
N ILE A 57 -12.35 -36.56 1.18
CA ILE A 57 -12.40 -35.28 1.86
C ILE A 57 -13.85 -35.15 2.30
N GLU A 58 -14.15 -35.60 3.52
CA GLU A 58 -15.51 -35.67 4.08
C GLU A 58 -16.11 -34.30 4.42
N GLY A 59 -15.65 -33.23 3.75
CA GLY A 59 -16.09 -31.88 4.08
C GLY A 59 -15.80 -31.48 5.52
N ARG A 60 -14.86 -32.17 6.19
CA ARG A 60 -14.46 -31.88 7.57
C ARG A 60 -13.45 -30.76 7.63
N ASP A 61 -13.45 -30.06 8.76
CA ASP A 61 -12.45 -29.07 9.08
C ASP A 61 -11.06 -29.71 9.32
N PHE A 62 -10.03 -28.91 9.10
CA PHE A 62 -8.66 -29.29 9.41
C PHE A 62 -8.45 -29.32 10.93
N THR A 63 -7.80 -30.37 11.42
CA THR A 63 -7.38 -30.48 12.82
C THR A 63 -6.25 -29.49 13.12
N VAL A 64 -6.00 -29.24 14.40
CA VAL A 64 -4.94 -28.32 14.86
C VAL A 64 -3.55 -28.74 14.33
N THR A 65 -3.27 -30.05 14.25
CA THR A 65 -1.99 -30.55 13.71
C THR A 65 -1.89 -30.28 12.22
N GLU A 66 -2.96 -30.52 11.47
CA GLU A 66 -3.02 -30.25 10.02
C GLU A 66 -2.87 -28.75 9.74
N GLN A 67 -3.52 -27.89 10.53
CA GLN A 67 -3.37 -26.44 10.44
C GLN A 67 -1.93 -25.97 10.64
N ARG A 68 -1.16 -26.59 11.55
CA ARG A 68 0.27 -26.26 11.71
C ARG A 68 1.11 -26.63 10.49
N ILE A 69 0.78 -27.74 9.84
CA ILE A 69 1.46 -28.17 8.60
C ILE A 69 1.12 -27.19 7.47
N ILE A 70 -0.16 -26.80 7.35
CA ILE A 70 -0.63 -25.80 6.40
C ILE A 70 0.09 -24.46 6.62
N LEU A 71 0.22 -24.01 7.86
CA LEU A 71 0.91 -22.75 8.14
C LEU A 71 2.37 -22.78 7.68
N ARG A 72 3.07 -23.88 7.91
CA ARG A 72 4.45 -24.06 7.42
C ARG A 72 4.52 -24.09 5.89
N LEU A 73 3.55 -24.71 5.24
CA LEU A 73 3.43 -24.68 3.77
C LEU A 73 3.18 -23.25 3.27
N LEU A 74 2.32 -22.50 3.95
CA LEU A 74 2.04 -21.10 3.64
C LEU A 74 3.30 -20.24 3.81
N GLU A 75 4.05 -20.36 4.91
CA GLU A 75 5.30 -19.64 5.13
C GLU A 75 6.28 -19.83 3.97
N HIS A 76 6.54 -21.08 3.57
CA HIS A 76 7.38 -21.37 2.40
C HIS A 76 6.81 -20.82 1.09
N THR A 77 5.49 -20.85 0.93
CA THR A 77 4.82 -20.26 -0.24
C THR A 77 5.02 -18.74 -0.28
N LEU A 78 4.90 -18.07 0.87
CA LEU A 78 5.07 -16.63 1.01
C LEU A 78 6.52 -16.19 0.77
N ASP A 79 7.50 -16.94 1.27
CA ASP A 79 8.93 -16.67 1.01
C ASP A 79 9.24 -16.71 -0.49
N CYS A 80 8.78 -17.77 -1.18
CA CYS A 80 8.91 -17.91 -2.62
C CYS A 80 8.16 -16.80 -3.38
N TYR A 81 6.97 -16.44 -2.91
CA TYR A 81 6.15 -15.40 -3.50
C TYR A 81 6.84 -14.03 -3.39
N CYS A 82 7.27 -13.62 -2.20
CA CYS A 82 8.02 -12.39 -1.97
C CYS A 82 9.30 -12.32 -2.81
N SER A 83 10.08 -13.41 -2.85
CA SER A 83 11.30 -13.48 -3.67
C SER A 83 11.00 -13.28 -5.16
N SER A 84 9.88 -13.83 -5.65
CA SER A 84 9.47 -13.67 -7.05
C SER A 84 9.03 -12.25 -7.40
N TRP A 85 8.65 -11.44 -6.41
CA TRP A 85 8.27 -10.03 -6.59
C TRP A 85 9.47 -9.08 -6.58
N GLU A 86 10.62 -9.45 -6.01
CA GLU A 86 11.81 -8.59 -5.87
C GLU A 86 12.24 -7.86 -7.16
N PRO A 87 12.24 -8.48 -8.36
CA PRO A 87 12.67 -7.80 -9.58
C PRO A 87 11.76 -6.64 -10.00
N VAL A 88 10.51 -6.63 -9.52
CA VAL A 88 9.50 -5.62 -9.89
C VAL A 88 9.25 -4.66 -8.73
N TYR A 89 8.96 -5.20 -7.55
CA TYR A 89 8.59 -4.45 -6.38
C TYR A 89 8.82 -5.28 -5.12
N LYS A 90 9.73 -4.84 -4.24
CA LYS A 90 10.02 -5.54 -2.99
C LYS A 90 8.80 -5.53 -2.08
N ILE A 91 8.34 -6.72 -1.71
CA ILE A 91 7.21 -6.91 -0.79
C ILE A 91 7.60 -7.82 0.39
N GLU A 92 6.97 -7.57 1.53
CA GLU A 92 7.09 -8.39 2.74
C GLU A 92 5.72 -8.93 3.13
N ALA A 93 5.62 -10.25 3.30
CA ALA A 93 4.39 -10.90 3.69
C ALA A 93 4.24 -10.91 5.22
N GLU A 94 3.03 -10.59 5.68
CA GLU A 94 2.64 -10.65 7.08
C GLU A 94 1.41 -11.55 7.20
N TYR A 95 1.56 -12.71 7.83
CA TYR A 95 0.44 -13.60 8.11
C TYR A 95 -0.49 -12.96 9.14
N ILE A 96 -1.79 -12.89 8.82
CA ILE A 96 -2.80 -12.30 9.71
C ILE A 96 -3.55 -13.40 10.44
N ARG A 97 -4.20 -14.30 9.68
CA ARG A 97 -4.98 -15.43 10.20
C ARG A 97 -5.38 -16.41 9.11
N SER A 98 -5.86 -17.58 9.54
CA SER A 98 -6.45 -18.61 8.68
C SER A 98 -7.92 -18.81 9.05
N GLU A 99 -8.75 -19.02 8.04
CA GLU A 99 -10.17 -19.31 8.14
C GLU A 99 -10.50 -20.58 7.34
N MET A 100 -11.61 -21.24 7.68
CA MET A 100 -12.10 -22.45 6.98
C MET A 100 -13.40 -22.22 6.20
N HIS A 101 -14.06 -21.09 6.47
CA HIS A 101 -15.29 -20.70 5.79
C HIS A 101 -15.15 -19.33 5.14
N THR A 102 -15.59 -19.22 3.89
CA THR A 102 -15.42 -18.01 3.06
C THR A 102 -16.10 -16.78 3.68
N LYS A 103 -17.21 -16.99 4.41
CA LYS A 103 -17.93 -15.94 5.14
C LYS A 103 -17.07 -15.17 6.15
N PHE A 104 -16.03 -15.79 6.71
CA PHE A 104 -15.13 -15.16 7.69
C PHE A 104 -13.81 -14.69 7.07
N ALA A 105 -13.55 -15.08 5.82
CA ALA A 105 -12.33 -14.80 5.08
C ALA A 105 -12.47 -13.64 4.07
N SER A 106 -13.49 -12.79 4.22
CA SER A 106 -13.70 -11.67 3.30
C SER A 106 -12.58 -10.65 3.40
N ILE A 107 -11.82 -10.48 2.31
CA ILE A 107 -10.71 -9.51 2.21
C ILE A 107 -11.15 -8.17 1.63
N SER A 108 -12.31 -8.10 0.97
CA SER A 108 -12.79 -6.89 0.29
C SER A 108 -14.29 -6.97 0.00
N SER A 109 -14.88 -5.91 -0.58
CA SER A 109 -16.30 -5.92 -0.92
C SER A 109 -16.61 -6.90 -2.04
N GLY A 110 -17.76 -7.60 -2.01
CA GLY A 110 -18.10 -8.62 -3.02
C GLY A 110 -18.14 -8.12 -4.49
N ASN A 111 -18.34 -6.82 -4.69
CA ASN A 111 -18.33 -6.15 -5.99
C ASN A 111 -16.95 -5.63 -6.43
N GLU A 112 -15.96 -5.64 -5.53
CA GLU A 112 -14.61 -5.19 -5.83
C GLU A 112 -13.93 -6.16 -6.80
N LEU A 113 -13.10 -5.62 -7.69
CA LEU A 113 -12.31 -6.42 -8.63
C LEU A 113 -11.10 -7.01 -7.92
N VAL A 114 -10.81 -8.27 -8.21
CA VAL A 114 -9.65 -8.99 -7.70
C VAL A 114 -8.85 -9.60 -8.85
N VAL A 115 -7.55 -9.61 -8.68
CA VAL A 115 -6.59 -10.34 -9.50
C VAL A 115 -6.36 -11.69 -8.85
N VAL A 116 -6.78 -12.76 -9.52
CA VAL A 116 -6.61 -14.14 -9.08
C VAL A 116 -5.53 -14.81 -9.93
N THR A 117 -4.50 -15.30 -9.26
CA THR A 117 -3.44 -16.12 -9.87
C THR A 117 -3.58 -17.54 -9.34
N SER A 118 -3.84 -18.48 -10.25
CA SER A 118 -4.03 -19.89 -9.91
C SER A 118 -2.81 -20.69 -10.37
N PHE A 119 -2.22 -21.43 -9.45
CA PHE A 119 -1.12 -22.35 -9.67
C PHE A 119 -1.66 -23.77 -9.55
N ASN A 120 -1.55 -24.56 -10.62
CA ASN A 120 -1.83 -25.98 -10.56
C ASN A 120 -0.55 -26.70 -10.12
N ILE A 121 -0.62 -27.45 -9.03
CA ILE A 121 0.50 -28.18 -8.44
C ILE A 121 0.18 -29.67 -8.53
N GLU A 122 1.04 -30.42 -9.22
CA GLU A 122 0.86 -31.85 -9.46
C GLU A 122 2.04 -32.65 -8.87
N PHE A 123 1.70 -33.73 -8.16
CA PHE A 123 2.62 -34.77 -7.68
C PHE A 123 2.22 -36.11 -8.31
N GLY A 124 2.81 -36.42 -9.46
CA GLY A 124 2.46 -37.62 -10.23
C GLY A 124 1.04 -37.50 -10.80
N ALA A 125 0.11 -38.33 -10.32
CA ALA A 125 -1.28 -38.36 -10.81
C ALA A 125 -2.27 -37.57 -9.95
N GLN A 126 -1.80 -36.96 -8.85
CA GLN A 126 -2.63 -36.18 -7.92
C GLN A 126 -2.06 -34.79 -7.77
N GLY A 127 -2.87 -33.88 -7.23
CA GLY A 127 -2.48 -32.49 -7.11
C GLY A 127 -3.60 -31.64 -6.57
N GLY A 128 -3.44 -30.34 -6.74
CA GLY A 128 -4.48 -29.37 -6.45
C GLY A 128 -4.02 -27.96 -6.75
N ASN A 129 -4.94 -27.01 -6.57
CA ASN A 129 -4.69 -25.62 -6.89
C ASN A 129 -4.26 -24.82 -5.67
N LEU A 130 -3.25 -23.97 -5.84
CA LEU A 130 -2.98 -22.81 -5.00
C LEU A 130 -3.56 -21.58 -5.70
N ASN A 131 -4.42 -20.82 -5.03
CA ASN A 131 -4.90 -19.54 -5.55
C ASN A 131 -4.38 -18.39 -4.70
N VAL A 132 -3.85 -17.37 -5.37
CA VAL A 132 -3.48 -16.09 -4.77
C VAL A 132 -4.45 -15.03 -5.28
N CYS A 133 -5.22 -14.45 -4.39
CA CYS A 133 -6.23 -13.45 -4.69
C CYS A 133 -5.83 -12.10 -4.09
N LEU A 134 -5.61 -11.11 -4.96
CA LEU A 134 -5.23 -9.75 -4.60
C LEU A 134 -6.35 -8.78 -5.02
N PRO A 135 -6.90 -7.96 -4.12
CA PRO A 135 -7.71 -6.81 -4.49
C PRO A 135 -7.01 -5.94 -5.52
N TYR A 136 -7.74 -5.46 -6.53
CA TYR A 136 -7.17 -4.63 -7.59
C TYR A 136 -6.61 -3.32 -7.02
N SER A 137 -7.21 -2.80 -5.94
CA SER A 137 -6.74 -1.64 -5.17
C SER A 137 -5.30 -1.81 -4.63
N MET A 138 -4.86 -3.05 -4.36
CA MET A 138 -3.47 -3.33 -3.97
C MET A 138 -2.50 -3.26 -5.16
N ILE A 139 -2.96 -3.61 -6.36
CA ILE A 139 -2.12 -3.69 -7.56
C ILE A 139 -2.04 -2.35 -8.29
N GLU A 140 -3.10 -1.54 -8.22
CA GLU A 140 -3.20 -0.26 -8.92
C GLU A 140 -1.95 0.64 -8.77
N PRO A 141 -1.36 0.85 -7.57
CA PRO A 141 -0.18 1.71 -7.40
C PRO A 141 1.09 1.19 -8.09
N VAL A 142 1.18 -0.11 -8.35
CA VAL A 142 2.35 -0.77 -8.95
C VAL A 142 2.08 -1.27 -10.38
N ARG A 143 0.91 -0.96 -10.94
CA ARG A 143 0.47 -1.42 -12.26
C ARG A 143 1.47 -1.06 -13.36
N ASP A 144 2.01 0.15 -13.34
CA ASP A 144 2.95 0.62 -14.36
C ASP A 144 4.31 -0.09 -14.30
N LEU A 145 4.69 -0.62 -13.14
CA LEU A 145 5.89 -1.47 -13.00
C LEU A 145 5.65 -2.84 -13.63
N LEU A 146 4.46 -3.41 -13.43
CA LEU A 146 4.09 -4.74 -13.91
C LEU A 146 3.94 -4.83 -15.45
N ILE A 147 3.70 -3.71 -16.12
CA ILE A 147 3.55 -3.66 -17.60
C ILE A 147 4.90 -3.50 -18.31
N ARG A 148 5.95 -3.08 -17.59
CA ARG A 148 7.28 -2.94 -18.20
C ARG A 148 7.85 -4.33 -18.50
N PRO A 149 8.40 -4.56 -19.71
CA PRO A 149 9.17 -5.77 -19.95
C PRO A 149 10.24 -5.88 -18.87
N LEU A 150 10.40 -7.06 -18.28
CA LEU A 150 11.52 -7.40 -17.41
C LEU A 150 12.80 -7.27 -18.24
N GLN A 151 13.34 -6.06 -18.33
CA GLN A 151 14.70 -5.86 -18.83
C GLN A 151 15.62 -6.35 -17.73
N ASP A 152 16.52 -7.28 -18.07
CA ASP A 152 17.66 -7.65 -17.22
C ASP A 152 18.40 -6.36 -16.84
N THR A 153 18.05 -5.79 -15.70
CA THR A 153 18.66 -4.57 -15.20
C THR A 153 19.23 -4.87 -13.84
N SER A 154 20.49 -5.26 -13.88
CA SER A 154 21.45 -5.17 -12.80
C SER A 154 21.17 -3.96 -11.89
N GLY A 155 20.69 -4.23 -10.68
CA GLY A 155 20.98 -3.54 -9.42
C GLY A 155 20.47 -2.11 -9.20
N ASP A 156 20.74 -1.14 -10.09
CA ASP A 156 20.89 0.25 -9.61
C ASP A 156 19.97 1.30 -10.27
N ALA A 157 19.20 0.94 -11.31
CA ALA A 157 18.46 1.93 -12.12
C ALA A 157 17.00 2.18 -11.68
N ILE A 158 16.40 1.29 -10.89
CA ILE A 158 14.98 1.36 -10.53
C ILE A 158 14.73 2.40 -9.42
N ASP A 159 15.68 2.56 -8.50
CA ASP A 159 15.50 3.30 -7.25
C ASP A 159 15.43 4.83 -7.46
N GLN A 160 16.23 5.37 -8.39
CA GLN A 160 16.28 6.82 -8.62
C GLN A 160 15.10 7.38 -9.41
N ARG A 161 14.52 6.61 -10.35
CA ARG A 161 13.36 7.06 -11.14
C ARG A 161 12.04 6.81 -10.43
N TRP A 162 11.92 5.74 -9.64
CA TRP A 162 10.73 5.45 -8.84
C TRP A 162 10.50 6.52 -7.78
N THR A 163 11.55 6.91 -7.06
CA THR A 163 11.49 8.00 -6.07
C THR A 163 11.01 9.31 -6.70
N GLN A 164 11.44 9.61 -7.94
CA GLN A 164 10.97 10.78 -8.69
C GLN A 164 9.49 10.69 -9.10
N GLN A 165 8.99 9.51 -9.46
CA GLN A 165 7.58 9.32 -9.84
C GLN A 165 6.64 9.34 -8.62
N LEU A 166 7.03 8.73 -7.49
CA LEU A 166 6.27 8.80 -6.23
C LEU A 166 6.22 10.23 -5.68
N THR A 167 7.34 10.95 -5.72
CA THR A 167 7.40 12.38 -5.37
C THR A 167 6.46 13.22 -6.23
N ARG A 168 6.23 12.81 -7.48
CA ARG A 168 5.35 13.51 -8.43
C ARG A 168 3.87 13.22 -8.17
N GLN A 169 3.53 12.02 -7.72
CA GLN A 169 2.16 11.60 -7.39
C GLN A 169 1.71 12.11 -6.00
N VAL A 170 2.63 12.27 -5.04
CA VAL A 170 2.33 12.95 -3.76
C VAL A 170 2.14 14.47 -3.95
N ARG A 171 2.65 15.05 -5.05
CA ARG A 171 2.53 16.47 -5.40
C ARG A 171 1.18 16.89 -6.03
N SER A 172 0.21 15.99 -6.18
CA SER A 172 -1.09 16.32 -6.80
C SER A 172 -2.24 16.47 -5.81
N ALA A 173 -1.97 16.65 -4.52
CA ALA A 173 -2.99 17.16 -3.61
C ALA A 173 -3.17 18.66 -3.86
N GLU A 174 -4.32 19.06 -4.41
CA GLU A 174 -4.72 20.46 -4.40
C GLU A 174 -4.95 20.87 -2.94
N VAL A 175 -4.18 21.85 -2.47
CA VAL A 175 -4.29 22.39 -1.12
C VAL A 175 -4.74 23.84 -1.19
N ASP A 176 -5.70 24.19 -0.34
CA ASP A 176 -6.17 25.57 -0.22
C ASP A 176 -5.17 26.37 0.62
N LEU A 177 -4.58 27.38 -0.01
CA LEU A 177 -3.62 28.28 0.62
C LEU A 177 -4.32 29.56 1.09
N THR A 178 -4.35 29.79 2.39
CA THR A 178 -4.96 31.00 2.99
C THR A 178 -3.87 31.96 3.45
N ALA A 179 -3.96 33.22 3.04
CA ALA A 179 -3.03 34.28 3.44
C ALA A 179 -3.69 35.20 4.48
N ASP A 180 -3.18 35.19 5.71
CA ASP A 180 -3.65 36.09 6.75
C ASP A 180 -2.88 37.41 6.66
N PHE A 181 -3.60 38.52 6.41
CA PHE A 181 -3.00 39.85 6.30
C PHE A 181 -2.82 40.49 7.67
N VAL A 182 -3.89 40.60 8.46
CA VAL A 182 -3.87 41.27 9.76
C VAL A 182 -4.82 40.56 10.71
N LYS A 183 -4.40 40.38 11.96
CA LYS A 183 -5.28 40.02 13.07
C LYS A 183 -5.54 41.26 13.90
N ILE A 184 -6.80 41.55 14.18
CA ILE A 184 -7.21 42.69 15.01
C ILE A 184 -7.75 42.15 16.33
N ASP A 185 -7.00 42.31 17.41
CA ASP A 185 -7.49 41.95 18.74
C ASP A 185 -8.60 42.91 19.16
N THR A 186 -9.83 42.41 19.24
CA THR A 186 -11.04 43.20 19.53
C THR A 186 -11.86 42.56 20.65
N THR A 187 -12.45 43.37 21.51
CA THR A 187 -13.35 42.87 22.56
C THR A 187 -14.73 42.52 22.00
N VAL A 188 -15.43 41.56 22.61
CA VAL A 188 -16.80 41.17 22.18
C VAL A 188 -17.75 42.37 22.12
N ARG A 189 -17.62 43.33 23.05
CA ARG A 189 -18.43 44.56 23.07
C ARG A 189 -18.19 45.42 21.83
N GLN A 190 -16.92 45.59 21.43
CA GLN A 190 -16.56 46.38 20.24
C GLN A 190 -17.04 45.69 18.96
N LEU A 191 -16.91 44.36 18.88
CA LEU A 191 -17.40 43.57 17.75
C LEU A 191 -18.92 43.73 17.56
N LEU A 192 -19.69 43.70 18.66
CA LEU A 192 -21.15 43.89 18.62
C LEU A 192 -21.57 45.34 18.30
N SER A 193 -20.67 46.31 18.45
CA SER A 193 -20.94 47.72 18.16
C SER A 193 -20.65 48.13 16.72
N LEU A 194 -20.04 47.25 15.91
CA LEU A 194 -19.70 47.54 14.51
C LEU A 194 -20.96 47.71 13.66
N LYS A 195 -20.98 48.75 12.84
CA LYS A 195 -22.03 49.05 11.87
C LYS A 195 -21.50 49.01 10.45
N VAL A 196 -22.43 48.85 9.51
CA VAL A 196 -22.11 48.98 8.08
C VAL A 196 -21.51 50.37 7.84
N ASN A 197 -20.35 50.40 7.17
CA ASN A 197 -19.49 51.57 6.91
C ASN A 197 -18.49 51.99 8.00
N ASP A 198 -18.34 51.21 9.08
CA ASP A 198 -17.24 51.43 10.01
C ASP A 198 -15.89 51.06 9.34
N VAL A 199 -14.89 51.91 9.52
CA VAL A 199 -13.53 51.71 8.99
C VAL A 199 -12.65 51.13 10.09
N LEU A 200 -12.08 49.95 9.84
CA LEU A 200 -11.11 49.32 10.73
C LEU A 200 -9.70 49.72 10.27
N PRO A 201 -8.99 50.59 11.01
CA PRO A 201 -7.61 50.92 10.67
C PRO A 201 -6.75 49.68 10.87
N ILE A 202 -6.10 49.25 9.79
CA ILE A 202 -5.15 48.13 9.80
C ILE A 202 -3.78 48.64 9.36
N ASP A 203 -2.76 48.30 10.14
CA ASP A 203 -1.38 48.45 9.69
C ASP A 203 -1.02 47.23 8.87
N MET A 204 -0.86 47.46 7.57
CA MET A 204 -0.61 46.37 6.64
C MET A 204 0.86 45.92 6.76
N PRO A 205 1.13 44.65 7.11
CA PRO A 205 2.49 44.19 7.33
C PRO A 205 3.23 44.05 6.00
N GLU A 206 4.53 44.33 5.97
CA GLU A 206 5.34 44.16 4.75
C GLU A 206 5.42 42.69 4.29
N LYS A 207 5.22 41.76 5.22
CA LYS A 207 5.27 40.32 4.99
C LYS A 207 4.06 39.63 5.59
N ILE A 208 3.55 38.65 4.86
CA ILE A 208 2.42 37.81 5.26
C ILE A 208 2.86 36.35 5.37
N ILE A 209 2.18 35.62 6.24
CA ILE A 209 2.35 34.18 6.41
C ILE A 209 1.15 33.49 5.77
N THR A 210 1.42 32.51 4.92
CA THR A 210 0.39 31.69 4.30
C THR A 210 0.27 30.35 5.00
N HIS A 211 -0.96 29.90 5.21
CA HIS A 211 -1.28 28.67 5.89
C HIS A 211 -1.93 27.66 4.93
N VAL A 212 -1.68 26.38 5.18
CA VAL A 212 -2.46 25.26 4.66
C VAL A 212 -3.04 24.55 5.88
N ASP A 213 -4.36 24.42 5.97
CA ASP A 213 -5.04 23.82 7.14
C ASP A 213 -4.53 24.35 8.51
N ASN A 214 -4.39 25.68 8.63
CA ASN A 214 -3.83 26.39 9.80
C ASN A 214 -2.34 26.12 10.11
N VAL A 215 -1.61 25.38 9.28
CA VAL A 215 -0.17 25.18 9.41
C VAL A 215 0.57 26.25 8.58
N PRO A 216 1.48 27.05 9.17
CA PRO A 216 2.21 28.07 8.44
C PRO A 216 3.25 27.43 7.51
N ILE A 217 3.14 27.71 6.21
CA ILE A 217 4.00 27.07 5.19
C ILE A 217 4.99 28.05 4.56
N PHE A 218 4.57 29.27 4.22
CA PHE A 218 5.41 30.27 3.54
C PHE A 218 5.36 31.64 4.20
N GLU A 219 6.48 32.35 4.14
CA GLU A 219 6.61 33.78 4.42
C GLU A 219 6.84 34.50 3.08
N GLY A 220 6.08 35.55 2.79
CA GLY A 220 6.17 36.24 1.51
C GLY A 220 5.59 37.65 1.51
N THR A 221 5.80 38.35 0.40
CA THR A 221 5.23 39.69 0.15
C THR A 221 4.02 39.55 -0.76
N TYR A 222 2.91 40.21 -0.47
CA TYR A 222 1.73 40.22 -1.35
C TYR A 222 1.85 41.31 -2.42
N GLY A 223 1.13 41.14 -3.52
CA GLY A 223 1.08 42.09 -4.63
C GLY A 223 0.10 41.65 -5.70
N THR A 224 0.26 42.19 -6.91
CA THR A 224 -0.52 41.80 -8.09
C THR A 224 0.39 41.27 -9.18
N PHE A 225 0.00 40.16 -9.81
CA PHE A 225 0.66 39.58 -10.97
C PHE A 225 -0.40 39.23 -12.01
N ASN A 226 -0.25 39.73 -13.24
CA ASN A 226 -1.24 39.57 -14.31
C ASN A 226 -2.68 39.92 -13.88
N SER A 227 -2.84 41.05 -13.17
CA SER A 227 -4.12 41.55 -12.66
C SER A 227 -4.82 40.63 -11.65
N LYS A 228 -4.11 39.66 -11.05
CA LYS A 228 -4.59 38.82 -9.96
C LYS A 228 -3.78 39.09 -8.69
N TYR A 229 -4.40 38.98 -7.53
CA TYR A 229 -3.68 38.99 -6.26
C TYR A 229 -2.72 37.81 -6.21
N ALA A 230 -1.48 38.08 -5.82
CA ALA A 230 -0.41 37.09 -5.79
C ALA A 230 0.45 37.28 -4.55
N VAL A 231 1.01 36.18 -4.06
CA VAL A 231 1.98 36.19 -2.96
C VAL A 231 3.33 35.73 -3.52
N ARG A 232 4.35 36.57 -3.36
CA ARG A 232 5.73 36.23 -3.71
C ARG A 232 6.38 35.55 -2.51
N VAL A 233 6.59 34.25 -2.63
CA VAL A 233 7.26 33.42 -1.61
C VAL A 233 8.71 33.89 -1.46
N GLN A 234 9.10 34.21 -0.22
CA GLN A 234 10.49 34.55 0.14
C GLN A 234 11.16 33.43 0.93
N LYS A 235 10.41 32.76 1.81
CA LYS A 235 10.96 31.73 2.70
C LYS A 235 9.93 30.63 2.95
N PHE A 236 10.43 29.39 3.05
CA PHE A 236 9.67 28.22 3.50
C PHE A 236 9.82 28.11 5.02
N LEU A 237 8.70 28.01 5.73
CA LEU A 237 8.67 27.95 7.20
C LEU A 237 8.69 26.51 7.72
N THR A 238 8.10 25.57 6.97
CA THR A 238 8.16 24.14 7.30
C THR A 238 9.44 23.52 6.75
N THR A 239 10.38 23.22 7.65
CA THR A 239 11.51 22.32 7.34
C THR A 239 11.06 20.90 7.64
N THR A 240 10.66 20.16 6.62
CA THR A 240 10.83 18.70 6.65
C THR A 240 12.16 18.47 5.95
N GLU A 241 13.25 18.38 6.72
CA GLU A 241 14.48 17.77 6.24
C GLU A 241 14.28 16.25 6.29
N PRO A 242 14.13 15.56 5.16
CA PRO A 242 14.57 14.18 5.09
C PRO A 242 16.10 14.21 4.97
N ASP A 243 16.75 13.78 6.05
CA ASP A 243 18.20 13.73 6.22
C ASP A 243 18.82 12.71 5.25
N PHE A 244 19.06 13.12 4.01
CA PHE A 244 19.75 12.32 2.99
C PHE A 244 20.82 13.19 2.32
N HIS A 245 21.95 13.40 2.98
CA HIS A 245 23.31 13.50 2.38
C HIS A 245 24.34 14.05 3.40
N LYS A 246 24.79 13.19 4.33
CA LYS A 246 26.11 13.32 4.98
C LYS A 246 26.80 11.96 5.09
N ALA A 247 27.06 11.34 3.96
CA ALA A 247 28.01 10.23 3.86
C ALA A 247 28.60 10.15 2.44
N LYS A 248 29.43 11.14 2.07
CA LYS A 248 30.47 11.02 1.01
C LYS A 248 31.24 12.34 0.89
N LEU A 249 32.04 12.66 1.91
CA LEU A 249 33.13 13.63 1.80
C LEU A 249 34.11 13.44 2.97
N HIS A 250 34.66 12.23 3.09
CA HIS A 250 35.86 12.00 3.89
C HIS A 250 36.74 10.84 3.41
N ASP A 251 36.84 10.61 2.10
CA ASP A 251 37.81 9.63 1.60
C ASP A 251 38.36 9.91 0.18
N ARG A 252 38.68 11.17 -0.11
CA ARG A 252 39.48 11.55 -1.28
C ARG A 252 40.37 12.75 -0.98
N SER A 253 41.32 12.58 -0.05
CA SER A 253 42.41 13.55 0.09
C SER A 253 43.67 13.03 0.80
N LYS A 254 43.98 11.73 0.75
CA LYS A 254 45.33 11.22 1.06
C LYS A 254 45.68 9.96 0.25
N GLN A 255 46.12 10.16 -0.99
CA GLN A 255 47.08 9.29 -1.67
C GLN A 255 47.75 10.10 -2.78
N SER A 256 48.75 10.86 -2.36
CA SER A 256 49.92 11.25 -3.15
C SER A 256 51.14 10.92 -2.29
#